data_AF-A0ABD0SK37-F1
#
_entry.id   AF-A0ABD0SK37-F1
#
_cell.length_a   1.000
_cell.length_b   1.000
_cell.length_c   1.000
_cell.angle_alpha   90.00
_cell.angle_beta   90.00
_cell.angle_gamma   90.00
#
_symmetry.space_group_name_H-M   'P 1'
#
loop_
_entity.id
_entity.type
_entity.pdbx_description
1 polymer ?
#
loop_
_entity_poly.entity_id
_entity_poly.type
_entity_poly.pdbx_seq_one_letter_code
_entity_poly.pdbx_strand_id
1 'polypeptide(L)'
;MAHIQFVDELVREYLLYRGFNSTVKAFDTDLKADKDKGFRVDKIIEQILHYINVSDLNGLKEYWSHLDSLVFSKLEIHVQPAVRKMEYSLYKLYLVVAAQSTGGVRNEKVAEFLAKMLPELQGQNEWRDWFMLPYIQKPEENTSFSLYFTRAWQDSVLVSLHNLLATVFQCMPQPTLTSYESDAALVKRLQDEVSALRGKTQKQSVEKTSPIGHQSRLAAYSERLSGPLPLVDDFCAAPAEPLDSGAREAKGLRGLLRQMGGSPVMGRRAARSQSQN
;
A
#
# COMPACT_ATOMS: atom_id res chain seq x y z
N MET A 1 4.48 7.99 8.36
CA MET A 1 3.77 7.04 9.24
C MET A 1 3.55 7.58 10.66
N ALA A 2 3.18 8.85 10.84
CA ALA A 2 2.78 9.38 12.15
C ALA A 2 1.52 8.67 12.71
N HIS A 3 0.76 8.03 11.83
CA HIS A 3 -0.48 7.31 12.12
C HIS A 3 -0.32 6.10 13.04
N ILE A 4 0.76 5.32 12.91
CA ILE A 4 0.98 4.14 13.77
C ILE A 4 1.26 4.57 15.20
N GLN A 5 2.10 5.60 15.39
CA GLN A 5 2.42 6.13 16.71
C GLN A 5 1.21 6.75 17.41
N PHE A 6 0.32 7.38 16.64
CA PHE A 6 -0.95 7.87 17.17
C PHE A 6 -1.84 6.72 17.66
N VAL A 7 -1.93 5.64 16.89
CA VAL A 7 -2.68 4.45 17.28
C VAL A 7 -2.08 3.79 18.53
N ASP A 8 -0.76 3.74 18.66
CA ASP A 8 -0.09 3.26 19.88
C ASP A 8 -0.49 4.10 21.11
N GLU A 9 -0.64 5.42 20.96
CA GLU A 9 -1.10 6.30 22.02
C GLU A 9 -2.56 6.05 22.40
N LEU A 10 -3.44 5.83 21.41
CA LEU A 10 -4.85 5.47 21.68
C LEU A 10 -4.96 4.15 22.45
N VAL A 11 -4.14 3.15 22.11
CA VAL A 11 -4.08 1.87 22.82
C VAL A 11 -3.60 2.09 24.25
N ARG A 12 -2.52 2.87 24.44
CA ARG A 12 -1.99 3.22 25.76
C ARG A 12 -3.03 3.93 26.63
N GLU A 13 -3.69 4.94 26.10
CA GLU A 13 -4.75 5.70 26.80
C GLU A 13 -5.89 4.77 27.24
N TYR A 14 -6.35 3.89 26.35
CA TYR A 14 -7.40 2.93 26.66
C TYR A 14 -7.00 1.98 27.80
N LEU A 15 -5.78 1.44 27.76
CA LEU A 15 -5.27 0.54 28.81
C LEU A 15 -5.17 1.25 30.16
N LEU A 16 -4.74 2.53 30.17
CA LEU A 16 -4.69 3.36 31.36
C LEU A 16 -6.08 3.62 31.93
N TYR A 17 -7.05 3.99 31.10
CA TYR A 17 -8.44 4.20 31.51
C TYR A 17 -9.04 2.98 32.21
N ARG A 18 -8.70 1.77 31.73
CA ARG A 18 -9.16 0.51 32.33
C ARG A 18 -8.42 0.12 33.62
N GLY A 19 -7.32 0.81 33.96
CA GLY A 19 -6.48 0.51 35.11
C GLY A 19 -5.47 -0.62 34.89
N PHE A 20 -5.19 -1.00 33.63
CA PHE A 20 -4.28 -2.11 33.28
C PHE A 20 -2.80 -1.70 33.30
N ASN A 21 -2.35 -1.17 34.44
CA ASN A 21 -1.02 -0.58 34.60
C ASN A 21 0.14 -1.55 34.32
N SER A 22 -0.01 -2.84 34.65
CA SER A 22 0.99 -3.87 34.32
C SER A 22 1.12 -4.08 32.81
N THR A 23 -0.02 -4.08 32.11
CA THR A 23 -0.07 -4.25 30.66
C THR A 23 0.52 -3.04 29.94
N VAL A 24 0.27 -1.81 30.41
CA VAL A 24 0.89 -0.59 29.86
C VAL A 24 2.42 -0.67 29.93
N LYS A 25 2.97 -1.08 31.08
CA LYS A 25 4.42 -1.25 31.23
C LYS A 25 4.99 -2.30 30.28
N ALA A 26 4.29 -3.42 30.10
CA ALA A 26 4.68 -4.45 29.16
C ALA A 26 4.66 -3.90 27.72
N PHE A 27 3.56 -3.24 27.33
CA PHE A 27 3.40 -2.62 26.02
C PHE A 27 4.49 -1.59 25.71
N ASP A 28 4.82 -0.70 26.65
CA ASP A 28 5.91 0.27 26.47
C ASP A 28 7.29 -0.39 26.37
N THR A 29 7.47 -1.54 27.02
CA THR A 29 8.71 -2.33 26.92
C THR A 29 8.83 -2.96 25.53
N ASP A 30 7.75 -3.55 25.03
CA ASP A 30 7.69 -4.14 23.70
C ASP A 30 7.93 -3.07 22.61
N LEU A 31 7.30 -1.89 22.73
CA LEU A 31 7.54 -0.77 21.80
C LEU A 31 8.99 -0.29 21.79
N LYS A 32 9.70 -0.34 22.92
CA LYS A 32 11.13 0.01 22.98
C LYS A 32 12.02 -1.06 22.35
N ALA A 33 11.63 -2.34 22.50
CA ALA A 33 12.34 -3.48 21.94
C ALA A 33 11.98 -3.76 20.47
N ASP A 34 11.05 -2.99 19.90
CA ASP A 34 10.55 -3.18 18.55
C ASP A 34 11.66 -3.12 17.50
N LYS A 35 11.87 -4.24 16.81
CA LYS A 35 12.81 -4.38 15.69
C LYS A 35 12.27 -3.71 14.42
N ASP A 36 10.95 -3.58 14.31
CA ASP A 36 10.29 -3.03 13.12
C ASP A 36 10.27 -1.49 13.13
N LYS A 37 10.68 -0.89 14.26
CA LYS A 37 10.78 0.57 14.47
C LYS A 37 9.46 1.29 14.17
N GLY A 38 8.33 0.65 14.44
CA GLY A 38 6.99 1.14 14.09
C GLY A 38 6.81 1.37 12.60
N PHE A 39 7.51 0.60 11.76
CA PHE A 39 7.58 0.74 10.30
C PHE A 39 8.03 2.12 9.82
N ARG A 40 8.74 2.89 10.66
CA ARG A 40 9.29 4.18 10.28
C ARG A 40 10.53 3.98 9.42
N VAL A 41 10.37 4.25 8.13
CA VAL A 41 11.42 4.11 7.10
C VAL A 41 12.72 4.78 7.54
N ASP A 42 12.67 6.03 8.02
CA ASP A 42 13.86 6.76 8.47
C ASP A 42 14.61 6.03 9.60
N LYS A 43 13.88 5.44 10.55
CA LYS A 43 14.49 4.70 11.68
C LYS A 43 15.07 3.37 11.27
N ILE A 44 14.47 2.71 10.28
CA ILE A 44 15.02 1.48 9.70
C ILE A 44 16.31 1.79 8.94
N ILE A 45 16.33 2.88 8.17
CA ILE A 45 17.54 3.34 7.45
C ILE A 45 18.64 3.74 8.44
N GLU A 46 18.31 4.51 9.49
CA GLU A 46 19.25 4.86 10.56
C GLU A 46 19.87 3.60 11.19
N GLN A 47 19.08 2.56 11.44
CA GLN A 47 19.56 1.30 12.01
C GLN A 47 20.47 0.53 11.04
N ILE A 48 20.13 0.46 9.76
CA ILE A 48 20.96 -0.16 8.72
C ILE A 48 22.30 0.58 8.60
N LEU A 49 22.26 1.91 8.54
CA LEU A 49 23.45 2.75 8.50
C LEU A 49 24.29 2.61 9.77
N HIS A 50 23.67 2.44 10.94
CA HIS A 50 24.41 2.16 12.17
C HIS A 50 25.25 0.89 12.04
N TYR A 51 24.66 -0.24 11.62
CA TYR A 51 25.41 -1.49 11.41
C TYR A 51 26.53 -1.34 10.38
N ILE A 52 26.28 -0.60 9.29
CA ILE A 52 27.30 -0.28 8.28
C ILE A 52 28.47 0.51 8.88
N ASN A 53 28.17 1.60 9.61
CA ASN A 53 29.19 2.50 10.16
C ASN A 53 30.05 1.84 11.23
N VAL A 54 29.48 0.95 12.05
CA VAL A 54 30.24 0.19 13.06
C VAL A 54 30.87 -1.09 12.49
N SER A 55 30.74 -1.33 11.19
CA SER A 55 31.21 -2.53 10.50
C SER A 55 30.67 -3.84 11.11
N ASP A 56 29.42 -3.86 11.57
CA ASP A 56 28.75 -5.07 12.06
C ASP A 56 27.98 -5.76 10.92
N LEU A 57 28.65 -6.70 10.25
CA LEU A 57 28.06 -7.48 9.17
C LEU A 57 26.93 -8.41 9.66
N ASN A 58 27.10 -9.03 10.83
CA ASN A 58 26.12 -10.00 11.32
C ASN A 58 24.81 -9.29 11.67
N GLY A 59 24.89 -8.18 12.41
CA GLY A 59 23.73 -7.35 12.72
C GLY A 59 23.02 -6.85 11.46
N LEU A 60 23.78 -6.42 10.44
CA LEU A 60 23.20 -6.02 9.15
C LEU A 60 22.44 -7.17 8.46
N LYS A 61 23.04 -8.35 8.36
CA LYS A 61 22.43 -9.53 7.71
C LYS A 61 21.20 -10.01 8.44
N GLU A 62 21.28 -10.14 9.76
CA GLU A 62 20.15 -10.56 10.59
C GLU A 62 18.99 -9.57 10.48
N TYR A 63 19.29 -8.27 10.47
CA TYR A 63 18.28 -7.23 10.34
C TYR A 63 17.64 -7.22 8.95
N TRP A 64 18.43 -7.36 7.89
CA TRP A 64 17.90 -7.47 6.53
C TRP A 64 17.06 -8.74 6.34
N SER A 65 17.53 -9.89 6.86
CA SER A 65 16.79 -11.16 6.83
C SER A 65 15.47 -11.08 7.60
N HIS A 66 15.44 -10.35 8.72
CA HIS A 66 14.22 -10.06 9.46
C HIS A 66 13.23 -9.26 8.59
N LEU A 67 13.69 -8.18 7.94
CA LEU A 67 12.83 -7.42 7.01
C LEU A 67 12.36 -8.27 5.82
N ASP A 68 13.22 -9.15 5.30
CA ASP A 68 12.86 -10.06 4.22
C ASP A 68 11.74 -11.03 4.63
N SER A 69 11.90 -11.71 5.77
CA SER A 69 10.87 -12.59 6.34
C SER A 69 9.57 -11.84 6.63
N LEU A 70 9.68 -10.62 7.16
CA LEU A 70 8.52 -9.83 7.57
C LEU A 70 7.73 -9.32 6.37
N VAL A 71 8.41 -8.78 5.34
CA VAL A 71 7.76 -8.07 4.24
C VAL A 71 8.21 -8.49 2.85
N PHE A 72 9.51 -8.60 2.58
CA PHE A 72 9.97 -8.73 1.18
C PHE A 72 9.67 -10.09 0.56
N SER A 73 9.77 -11.17 1.33
CA SER A 73 9.39 -12.53 0.92
C SER A 73 7.92 -12.66 0.51
N LYS A 74 7.07 -11.72 0.92
CA LYS A 74 5.63 -11.66 0.58
C LYS A 74 5.34 -10.83 -0.67
N LEU A 75 6.35 -10.14 -1.21
CA LEU A 75 6.22 -9.36 -2.44
C LEU A 75 6.12 -10.27 -3.66
N GLU A 76 5.46 -9.77 -4.69
CA GLU A 76 5.35 -10.47 -5.97
C GLU A 76 6.73 -10.84 -6.54
N ILE A 77 6.79 -12.00 -7.20
CA ILE A 77 8.06 -12.59 -7.67
C ILE A 77 8.88 -11.65 -8.57
N HIS A 78 8.20 -10.78 -9.34
CA HIS A 78 8.84 -9.84 -10.25
C HIS A 78 9.58 -8.70 -9.52
N VAL A 79 9.27 -8.44 -8.24
CA VAL A 79 9.92 -7.43 -7.39
C VAL A 79 11.17 -7.98 -6.70
N GLN A 80 11.26 -9.30 -6.49
CA GLN A 80 12.37 -9.96 -5.81
C GLN A 80 13.77 -9.59 -6.36
N PRO A 81 13.99 -9.47 -7.68
CA PRO A 81 15.27 -9.02 -8.22
C PRO A 81 15.66 -7.62 -7.75
N ALA A 82 14.70 -6.71 -7.58
CA ALA A 82 14.95 -5.35 -7.09
C ALA A 82 15.34 -5.34 -5.60
N VAL A 83 14.69 -6.17 -4.78
CA VAL A 83 15.06 -6.36 -3.36
C VAL A 83 16.48 -6.91 -3.24
N ARG A 84 16.82 -7.94 -4.01
CA ARG A 84 18.19 -8.50 -4.03
C ARG A 84 19.23 -7.48 -4.49
N LYS A 85 18.92 -6.70 -5.52
CA LYS A 85 19.80 -5.62 -5.98
C LYS A 85 20.00 -4.56 -4.91
N MET A 86 18.96 -4.24 -4.13
CA MET A 86 19.06 -3.34 -2.99
C MET A 86 19.98 -3.91 -1.91
N GLU A 87 19.78 -5.17 -1.52
CA GLU A 87 20.65 -5.87 -0.56
C GLU A 87 22.12 -5.82 -0.97
N TYR A 88 22.43 -6.15 -2.23
CA TYR A 88 23.79 -6.08 -2.74
C TYR A 88 24.34 -4.65 -2.77
N SER A 89 23.49 -3.65 -3.01
CA SER A 89 23.90 -2.24 -2.92
C SER A 89 24.25 -1.85 -1.49
N LEU A 90 23.55 -2.38 -0.48
CA LEU A 90 23.89 -2.18 0.93
C LEU A 90 25.19 -2.86 1.33
N TYR A 91 25.46 -4.06 0.82
CA TYR A 91 26.76 -4.71 1.00
C TYR A 91 27.91 -3.95 0.34
N LYS A 92 27.69 -3.41 -0.86
CA LYS A 92 28.67 -2.53 -1.53
C LYS A 92 28.88 -1.25 -0.73
N LEU A 93 27.81 -0.65 -0.19
CA LEU A 93 27.89 0.53 0.68
C LEU A 93 28.68 0.22 1.97
N TYR A 94 28.43 -0.93 2.60
CA TYR A 94 29.19 -1.43 3.74
C TYR A 94 30.69 -1.47 3.42
N LEU A 95 31.05 -2.09 2.30
CA LEU A 95 32.44 -2.21 1.87
C LEU A 95 33.10 -0.86 1.61
N VAL A 96 32.39 0.08 0.97
CA VAL A 96 32.88 1.44 0.73
C VAL A 96 33.11 2.18 2.05
N VAL A 97 32.14 2.15 2.96
CA VAL A 97 32.25 2.81 4.27
C VAL A 97 33.39 2.20 5.08
N ALA A 98 33.47 0.87 5.15
CA ALA A 98 34.58 0.19 5.81
C ALA A 98 35.92 0.63 5.21
N ALA A 99 36.06 0.57 3.87
CA ALA A 99 37.26 0.97 3.13
C ALA A 99 37.71 2.40 3.44
N GLN A 100 36.77 3.36 3.45
CA GLN A 100 37.01 4.76 3.76
C GLN A 100 37.43 4.98 5.24
N SER A 101 36.83 4.22 6.16
CA SER A 101 37.05 4.39 7.60
C SER A 101 38.46 4.03 8.06
N THR A 102 39.16 3.16 7.33
CA THR A 102 40.40 2.51 7.80
C THR A 102 41.66 2.99 7.09
N GLY A 103 41.59 4.03 6.25
CA GLY A 103 42.79 4.76 5.79
C GLY A 103 43.92 3.91 5.18
N GLY A 104 43.62 3.01 4.24
CA GLY A 104 44.61 2.36 3.37
C GLY A 104 45.33 1.10 3.91
N VAL A 105 45.52 0.14 2.98
CA VAL A 105 46.22 -1.16 3.01
C VAL A 105 45.83 -2.14 4.12
N ARG A 106 45.16 -3.22 3.71
CA ARG A 106 44.58 -4.30 4.57
C ARG A 106 43.55 -3.77 5.54
N ASN A 107 42.43 -3.36 4.96
CA ASN A 107 41.24 -3.16 5.75
C ASN A 107 40.72 -4.52 6.24
N GLU A 108 41.03 -4.84 7.49
CA GLU A 108 40.63 -6.10 8.14
C GLU A 108 39.11 -6.31 8.08
N LYS A 109 38.30 -5.24 8.14
CA LYS A 109 36.84 -5.32 8.04
C LYS A 109 36.36 -5.69 6.64
N VAL A 110 37.00 -5.15 5.61
CA VAL A 110 36.73 -5.54 4.22
C VAL A 110 37.14 -6.99 3.96
N ALA A 111 38.30 -7.41 4.47
CA ALA A 111 38.76 -8.80 4.35
C ALA A 111 37.84 -9.77 5.13
N GLU A 112 37.43 -9.41 6.34
CA GLU A 112 36.49 -10.16 7.16
C GLU A 112 35.13 -10.30 6.47
N PHE A 113 34.60 -9.21 5.91
CA PHE A 113 33.36 -9.22 5.13
C PHE A 113 33.46 -10.21 3.97
N LEU A 114 34.49 -10.08 3.13
CA LEU A 114 34.62 -10.92 1.93
C LEU A 114 34.82 -12.39 2.29
N ALA A 115 35.58 -12.70 3.35
CA ALA A 115 35.75 -14.07 3.83
C ALA A 115 34.41 -14.69 4.27
N LYS A 116 33.59 -13.94 5.02
CA LYS A 116 32.27 -14.40 5.49
C LYS A 116 31.25 -14.52 4.35
N MET A 117 31.26 -13.59 3.41
CA MET A 117 30.28 -13.52 2.33
C MET A 117 30.68 -14.33 1.08
N LEU A 118 31.92 -14.83 1.01
CA LEU A 118 32.41 -15.59 -0.14
C LEU A 118 31.46 -16.71 -0.59
N PRO A 119 30.88 -17.55 0.29
CA PRO A 119 30.00 -18.64 -0.14
C PRO A 119 28.72 -18.17 -0.82
N GLU A 120 28.21 -16.99 -0.45
CA GLU A 120 26.96 -16.40 -0.95
C GLU A 120 27.18 -15.56 -2.22
N LEU A 121 28.37 -14.97 -2.34
CA LEU A 121 28.70 -14.05 -3.44
C LEU A 121 29.47 -14.72 -4.58
N GLN A 122 30.12 -15.87 -4.33
CA GLN A 122 30.81 -16.62 -5.39
C GLN A 122 29.82 -17.07 -6.47
N GLY A 123 30.15 -16.80 -7.73
CA GLY A 123 29.28 -17.09 -8.88
C GLY A 123 28.37 -15.93 -9.30
N GLN A 124 28.30 -14.84 -8.53
CA GLN A 124 27.60 -13.63 -8.95
C GLN A 124 28.55 -12.71 -9.74
N ASN A 125 28.29 -12.54 -11.04
CA ASN A 125 29.18 -11.80 -11.95
C ASN A 125 29.49 -10.36 -11.47
N GLU A 126 28.52 -9.69 -10.85
CA GLU A 126 28.68 -8.31 -10.36
C GLU A 126 29.60 -8.17 -9.14
N TRP A 127 29.97 -9.28 -8.50
CA TRP A 127 30.85 -9.33 -7.33
C TRP A 127 32.30 -9.67 -7.69
N ARG A 128 32.56 -10.11 -8.93
CA ARG A 128 33.88 -10.56 -9.37
C ARG A 128 34.97 -9.53 -9.08
N ASP A 129 34.74 -8.28 -9.47
CA ASP A 129 35.74 -7.25 -9.31
C ASP A 129 35.88 -6.81 -7.83
N TRP A 130 34.80 -6.88 -7.05
CA TRP A 130 34.80 -6.52 -5.62
C TRP A 130 35.71 -7.39 -4.76
N PHE A 131 36.01 -8.63 -5.15
CA PHE A 131 37.02 -9.46 -4.48
C PHE A 131 38.44 -8.91 -4.61
N MET A 132 38.69 -8.01 -5.57
CA MET A 132 39.98 -7.32 -5.71
C MET A 132 40.11 -6.09 -4.80
N LEU A 133 39.00 -5.59 -4.23
CA LEU A 133 38.96 -4.37 -3.42
C LEU A 133 40.02 -4.32 -2.29
N PRO A 134 40.27 -5.39 -1.50
CA PRO A 134 41.28 -5.36 -0.43
C PRO A 134 42.70 -5.06 -0.91
N TYR A 135 42.99 -5.31 -2.18
CA TYR A 135 44.31 -5.20 -2.78
C TYR A 135 44.52 -3.87 -3.53
N ILE A 136 43.48 -3.03 -3.62
CA ILE A 136 43.54 -1.73 -4.28
C ILE A 136 43.87 -0.66 -3.24
N GLN A 137 44.99 0.04 -3.44
CA GLN A 137 45.45 1.04 -2.46
C GLN A 137 44.57 2.29 -2.41
N LYS A 138 44.05 2.74 -3.56
CA LYS A 138 43.16 3.89 -3.71
C LYS A 138 41.92 3.52 -4.53
N PRO A 139 40.91 2.87 -3.94
CA PRO A 139 39.70 2.47 -4.64
C PRO A 139 38.96 3.64 -5.31
N GLU A 140 39.03 4.83 -4.72
CA GLU A 140 38.40 6.05 -5.24
C GLU A 140 39.02 6.56 -6.55
N GLU A 141 40.29 6.24 -6.83
CA GLU A 141 40.98 6.55 -8.10
C GLU A 141 40.85 5.42 -9.14
N ASN A 142 40.38 4.24 -8.73
CA ASN A 142 40.27 3.08 -9.61
C ASN A 142 39.02 3.18 -10.51
N THR A 143 39.18 2.96 -11.82
CA THR A 143 38.09 3.06 -12.80
C THR A 143 36.88 2.19 -12.48
N SER A 144 37.08 1.01 -11.89
CA SER A 144 36.00 0.08 -11.54
C SER A 144 35.26 0.46 -10.25
N PHE A 145 35.88 1.28 -9.38
CA PHE A 145 35.36 1.56 -8.04
C PHE A 145 35.00 3.02 -7.78
N SER A 146 35.63 3.97 -8.49
CA SER A 146 35.53 5.41 -8.24
C SER A 146 34.10 5.92 -8.07
N LEU A 147 33.16 5.43 -8.89
CA LEU A 147 31.73 5.75 -8.81
C LEU A 147 31.14 5.46 -7.42
N TYR A 148 31.46 4.31 -6.83
CA TYR A 148 30.90 3.85 -5.55
C TYR A 148 31.42 4.67 -4.36
N PHE A 149 32.58 5.30 -4.51
CA PHE A 149 33.16 6.18 -3.49
C PHE A 149 32.60 7.60 -3.56
N THR A 150 31.75 7.92 -4.54
CA THR A 150 31.07 9.22 -4.62
C THR A 150 29.91 9.34 -3.63
N ARG A 151 29.71 10.53 -3.08
CA ARG A 151 28.55 10.82 -2.22
C ARG A 151 27.23 10.65 -2.96
N ALA A 152 27.19 11.03 -4.24
CA ALA A 152 26.02 10.90 -5.08
C ALA A 152 25.54 9.45 -5.21
N TRP A 153 26.45 8.48 -5.36
CA TRP A 153 26.08 7.07 -5.40
C TRP A 153 25.53 6.59 -4.05
N GLN A 154 26.19 6.95 -2.94
CA GLN A 154 25.73 6.57 -1.60
C GLN A 154 24.32 7.12 -1.32
N ASP A 155 24.07 8.40 -1.62
CA ASP A 155 22.77 9.02 -1.44
C ASP A 155 21.71 8.37 -2.35
N SER A 156 22.06 8.03 -3.60
CA SER A 156 21.16 7.32 -4.52
C SER A 156 20.74 5.94 -3.99
N VAL A 157 21.64 5.21 -3.33
CA VAL A 157 21.31 3.92 -2.69
C VAL A 157 20.31 4.15 -1.55
N LEU A 158 20.55 5.15 -0.71
CA LEU A 158 19.67 5.44 0.44
C LEU A 158 18.30 5.96 0.02
N VAL A 159 18.21 6.81 -1.01
CA VAL A 159 16.93 7.24 -1.59
C VAL A 159 16.17 6.04 -2.17
N SER A 160 16.88 5.14 -2.85
CA SER A 160 16.25 3.95 -3.43
C SER A 160 15.78 2.98 -2.33
N LEU A 161 16.53 2.82 -1.25
CA LEU A 161 16.13 2.04 -0.07
C LEU A 161 14.89 2.66 0.60
N HIS A 162 14.90 3.98 0.79
CA HIS A 162 13.76 4.71 1.33
C HIS A 162 12.50 4.48 0.50
N ASN A 163 12.61 4.64 -0.82
CA ASN A 163 11.48 4.44 -1.72
C ASN A 163 10.97 3.00 -1.69
N LEU A 164 11.88 2.01 -1.70
CA LEU A 164 11.49 0.60 -1.57
C LEU A 164 10.69 0.37 -0.28
N LEU A 165 11.24 0.76 0.88
CA LEU A 165 10.59 0.57 2.17
C LEU A 165 9.25 1.33 2.26
N ALA A 166 9.21 2.58 1.82
CA ALA A 166 8.00 3.40 1.84
C ALA A 166 6.90 2.78 0.98
N THR A 167 7.20 2.35 -0.24
CA THR A 167 6.23 1.70 -1.12
C THR A 167 5.76 0.37 -0.55
N VAL A 168 6.68 -0.48 -0.10
CA VAL A 168 6.33 -1.79 0.48
C VAL A 168 5.40 -1.62 1.68
N PHE A 169 5.75 -0.73 2.62
CA PHE A 169 4.94 -0.55 3.81
C PHE A 169 3.62 0.16 3.56
N GLN A 170 3.53 1.02 2.54
CA GLN A 170 2.26 1.62 2.13
C GLN A 170 1.28 0.56 1.60
N CYS A 171 1.79 -0.49 0.97
CA CYS A 171 0.98 -1.58 0.44
C CYS A 171 0.66 -2.68 1.47
N MET A 172 1.23 -2.62 2.67
CA MET A 172 0.93 -3.62 3.70
C MET A 172 -0.50 -3.48 4.21
N PRO A 173 -1.18 -4.61 4.48
CA PRO A 173 -2.48 -4.57 5.15
C PRO A 173 -2.33 -3.96 6.54
N GLN A 174 -3.11 -2.93 6.84
CA GLN A 174 -3.09 -2.27 8.14
C GLN A 174 -4.17 -2.83 9.08
N PRO A 175 -3.94 -2.82 10.41
CA PRO A 175 -4.96 -3.17 11.39
C PRO A 175 -6.19 -2.26 11.26
N THR A 176 -7.39 -2.80 11.48
CA THR A 176 -8.64 -2.03 11.42
C THR A 176 -8.64 -0.79 12.32
N LEU A 177 -7.95 -0.85 13.45
CA LEU A 177 -7.87 0.29 14.37
C LEU A 177 -7.23 1.52 13.72
N THR A 178 -6.33 1.32 12.75
CA THR A 178 -5.71 2.44 12.05
C THR A 178 -6.73 3.14 11.14
N SER A 179 -7.67 2.43 10.50
CA SER A 179 -8.63 3.07 9.59
C SER A 179 -9.78 3.80 10.29
N TYR A 180 -9.95 3.65 11.61
CA TYR A 180 -11.14 4.11 12.33
C TYR A 180 -11.45 5.60 12.13
N GLU A 181 -10.45 6.47 12.29
CA GLU A 181 -10.66 7.92 12.17
C GLU A 181 -11.01 8.33 10.73
N SER A 182 -10.28 7.78 9.74
CA SER A 182 -10.57 8.03 8.33
C SER A 182 -11.95 7.50 7.92
N ASP A 183 -12.34 6.34 8.44
CA ASP A 183 -13.64 5.73 8.16
C ASP A 183 -14.76 6.56 8.80
N ALA A 184 -14.60 7.03 10.03
CA ALA A 184 -15.55 7.91 10.70
C ALA A 184 -15.72 9.24 9.96
N ALA A 185 -14.61 9.84 9.50
CA ALA A 185 -14.62 11.07 8.72
C ALA A 185 -15.32 10.88 7.36
N LEU A 186 -15.08 9.75 6.70
CA LEU A 186 -15.75 9.39 5.45
C LEU A 186 -17.26 9.20 5.66
N VAL A 187 -17.66 8.46 6.69
CA VAL A 187 -19.08 8.26 7.05
C VAL A 187 -19.78 9.60 7.28
N LYS A 188 -19.16 10.52 8.03
CA LYS A 188 -19.70 11.85 8.27
C LYS A 188 -19.88 12.64 6.96
N ARG A 189 -18.87 12.67 6.09
CA ARG A 189 -18.95 13.34 4.78
C ARG A 189 -20.08 12.77 3.91
N LEU A 190 -20.21 11.45 3.88
CA LEU A 190 -21.28 10.78 3.15
C LEU A 190 -22.67 11.10 3.74
N GLN A 191 -22.79 11.18 5.07
CA GLN A 191 -24.03 11.58 5.74
C GLN A 191 -24.42 13.03 5.41
N ASP A 192 -23.45 13.94 5.38
CA ASP A 192 -23.66 15.35 5.02
C ASP A 192 -24.11 15.47 3.56
N GLU A 193 -23.47 14.74 2.64
CA GLU A 193 -23.85 14.71 1.22
C GLU A 193 -25.25 14.12 1.00
N VAL A 194 -25.56 13.01 1.66
CA VAL A 194 -26.91 12.40 1.62
C VAL A 194 -27.96 13.39 2.13
N SER A 195 -27.67 14.12 3.20
CA SER A 195 -28.58 15.12 3.76
C SER A 195 -28.79 16.30 2.81
N ALA A 196 -27.71 16.77 2.16
CA ALA A 196 -27.78 17.83 1.17
C ALA A 196 -28.57 17.43 -0.08
N LEU A 197 -28.36 16.21 -0.58
CA LEU A 197 -29.09 15.68 -1.73
C LEU A 197 -30.58 15.49 -1.42
N ARG A 198 -30.91 14.92 -0.26
CA ARG A 198 -32.31 14.80 0.21
C ARG A 198 -33.00 16.16 0.30
N GLY A 199 -32.30 17.17 0.84
CA GLY A 199 -32.82 18.54 0.88
C GLY A 199 -33.08 19.15 -0.50
N LYS A 200 -32.23 18.86 -1.50
CA LYS A 200 -32.44 19.30 -2.89
C LYS A 200 -33.62 18.59 -3.56
N THR A 201 -33.75 17.28 -3.37
CA THR A 201 -34.87 16.50 -3.92
C THR A 201 -36.21 16.92 -3.31
N GLN A 202 -36.25 17.23 -2.01
CA GLN A 202 -37.45 17.69 -1.33
C GLN A 202 -37.87 19.10 -1.78
N LYS A 203 -36.93 20.00 -2.05
CA LYS A 203 -37.21 21.31 -2.66
C LYS A 203 -37.76 21.18 -4.10
N GLN A 204 -37.23 20.26 -4.90
CA GLN A 204 -37.75 19.97 -6.25
C GLN A 204 -39.14 19.33 -6.25
N SER A 205 -39.49 18.52 -5.24
CA SER A 205 -40.86 17.98 -5.12
C SER A 205 -41.87 19.05 -4.73
N VAL A 206 -41.48 20.02 -3.89
CA VAL A 206 -42.37 21.12 -3.46
C VAL A 206 -42.61 22.13 -4.59
N GLU A 207 -41.61 22.41 -5.43
CA GLU A 207 -41.80 23.27 -6.62
C GLU A 207 -42.69 22.63 -7.70
N LYS A 208 -42.74 21.29 -7.79
CA LYS A 208 -43.63 20.58 -8.72
C LYS A 208 -45.05 20.37 -8.17
N THR A 209 -45.29 20.67 -6.90
CA THR A 209 -46.62 20.64 -6.26
C THR A 209 -47.11 22.05 -5.93
N SER A 210 -46.97 23.01 -6.84
CA SER A 210 -47.84 24.19 -6.83
C SER A 210 -49.22 23.79 -7.33
N PRO A 211 -50.32 24.17 -6.67
CA PRO A 211 -51.67 23.84 -7.12
C PRO A 211 -52.04 24.76 -8.30
N ILE A 212 -51.45 24.53 -9.47
CA ILE A 212 -52.02 25.06 -10.71
C ILE A 212 -53.20 24.15 -11.02
N GLY A 213 -54.39 24.68 -10.77
CA GLY A 213 -55.66 23.97 -10.68
C GLY A 213 -55.85 22.89 -11.74
N HIS A 214 -56.28 21.72 -11.26
CA HIS A 214 -56.83 20.65 -12.10
C HIS A 214 -57.99 21.10 -13.01
N GLN A 215 -58.52 22.30 -12.83
CA GLN A 215 -59.51 22.92 -13.73
C GLN A 215 -58.94 23.35 -15.09
N SER A 216 -57.64 23.66 -15.19
CA SER A 216 -57.09 24.21 -16.45
C SER A 216 -56.91 23.16 -17.55
N ARG A 217 -56.67 21.89 -17.21
CA ARG A 217 -56.50 20.84 -18.24
C ARG A 217 -57.83 20.41 -18.86
N LEU A 218 -58.93 20.36 -18.12
CA LEU A 218 -60.25 19.98 -18.66
C LEU A 218 -60.89 21.09 -19.50
N ALA A 219 -60.68 22.37 -19.13
CA ALA A 219 -61.15 23.51 -19.93
C ALA A 219 -60.52 23.52 -21.34
N ALA A 220 -59.24 23.17 -21.45
CA ALA A 220 -58.52 23.08 -22.73
C ALA A 220 -59.02 21.95 -23.66
N TYR A 221 -59.65 20.90 -23.10
CA TYR A 221 -60.30 19.86 -23.90
C TYR A 221 -61.72 20.26 -24.34
N SER A 222 -62.44 21.03 -23.51
CA SER A 222 -63.80 21.48 -23.84
C SER A 222 -63.83 22.46 -25.02
N GLU A 223 -62.84 23.34 -25.16
CA GLU A 223 -62.76 24.26 -26.31
C GLU A 223 -62.37 23.56 -27.63
N ARG A 224 -61.72 22.38 -27.57
CA ARG A 224 -61.29 21.64 -28.77
C ARG A 224 -62.33 20.67 -29.34
N LEU A 225 -63.46 20.48 -28.66
CA LEU A 225 -64.53 19.55 -29.11
C LEU A 225 -65.68 20.23 -29.87
N SER A 226 -65.63 21.56 -30.08
CA SER A 226 -66.66 22.31 -30.82
C SER A 226 -66.32 22.59 -32.29
N GLY A 227 -65.33 21.92 -32.86
CA GLY A 227 -65.01 21.98 -34.29
C GLY A 227 -65.22 20.61 -34.96
N PRO A 228 -65.65 20.53 -36.24
CA PRO A 228 -65.86 19.24 -36.91
C PRO A 228 -64.52 18.49 -37.02
N LEU A 229 -64.48 17.27 -36.48
CA LEU A 229 -63.34 16.35 -36.62
C LEU A 229 -63.27 15.81 -38.05
N PRO A 230 -62.10 15.84 -38.72
CA PRO A 230 -61.80 14.90 -39.79
C PRO A 230 -61.37 13.57 -39.15
N LEU A 231 -62.18 12.55 -39.39
CA LEU A 231 -61.96 11.17 -39.00
C LEU A 231 -61.09 10.52 -40.07
N VAL A 232 -59.80 10.25 -39.80
CA VAL A 232 -59.01 9.34 -40.64
C VAL A 232 -58.10 8.47 -39.77
N ASP A 233 -58.28 7.18 -39.99
CA ASP A 233 -57.58 5.98 -39.51
C ASP A 233 -56.09 5.98 -39.88
N ASP A 234 -55.21 5.81 -38.91
CA ASP A 234 -53.80 5.43 -39.14
C ASP A 234 -53.37 4.31 -38.17
N PHE A 235 -54.21 3.26 -38.11
CA PHE A 235 -53.87 2.00 -37.46
C PHE A 235 -53.52 0.93 -38.51
N CYS A 236 -52.51 1.19 -39.37
CA CYS A 236 -51.79 0.16 -40.14
C CYS A 236 -50.60 0.75 -40.92
N ALA A 237 -49.43 0.88 -40.29
CA ALA A 237 -48.17 0.99 -41.02
C ALA A 237 -47.00 0.55 -40.11
N ALA A 238 -46.84 -0.77 -39.92
CA ALA A 238 -45.60 -1.35 -39.44
C ALA A 238 -44.77 -1.83 -40.64
N PRO A 239 -43.51 -1.42 -40.79
CA PRO A 239 -42.53 -2.14 -41.60
C PRO A 239 -41.51 -2.87 -40.72
N ALA A 240 -41.19 -4.09 -41.11
CA ALA A 240 -40.29 -5.04 -40.46
C ALA A 240 -38.90 -5.13 -41.14
N GLU A 241 -37.92 -5.65 -40.38
CA GLU A 241 -36.65 -6.32 -40.77
C GLU A 241 -35.47 -5.48 -41.34
N PRO A 242 -34.18 -5.93 -41.31
CA PRO A 242 -33.66 -7.30 -41.01
C PRO A 242 -32.38 -7.43 -40.11
N LEU A 243 -32.08 -8.66 -39.68
CA LEU A 243 -30.75 -9.17 -39.27
C LEU A 243 -29.79 -9.29 -40.48
N ASP A 244 -28.48 -8.98 -40.33
CA ASP A 244 -27.36 -9.96 -40.31
C ASP A 244 -25.95 -9.33 -40.21
N SER A 245 -25.09 -10.01 -39.43
CA SER A 245 -23.61 -10.16 -39.42
C SER A 245 -22.63 -9.04 -39.81
N GLY A 246 -21.76 -8.67 -38.84
CA GLY A 246 -20.48 -7.98 -39.09
C GLY A 246 -19.64 -7.75 -37.83
N ALA A 247 -18.58 -8.55 -37.66
CA ALA A 247 -17.34 -8.37 -36.88
C ALA A 247 -17.35 -7.48 -35.61
N ARG A 248 -17.04 -8.13 -34.48
CA ARG A 248 -16.67 -7.54 -33.19
C ARG A 248 -15.26 -6.94 -33.26
N GLU A 249 -15.11 -5.66 -32.92
CA GLU A 249 -13.97 -5.13 -32.17
C GLU A 249 -14.22 -3.69 -31.70
N ALA A 250 -14.38 -3.48 -30.39
CA ALA A 250 -13.90 -2.31 -29.63
C ALA A 250 -14.36 -2.35 -28.16
N LYS A 251 -13.50 -2.95 -27.33
CA LYS A 251 -13.18 -2.66 -25.92
C LYS A 251 -14.13 -1.72 -25.15
N GLY A 252 -14.96 -2.31 -24.28
CA GLY A 252 -15.64 -1.65 -23.17
C GLY A 252 -15.04 -2.03 -21.82
N LEU A 253 -14.15 -1.18 -21.29
CA LEU A 253 -13.61 -1.23 -19.93
C LEU A 253 -14.69 -0.78 -18.93
N ARG A 254 -15.60 -1.65 -18.45
CA ARG A 254 -16.36 -1.48 -17.17
C ARG A 254 -16.95 -2.81 -16.65
N GLY A 255 -16.17 -3.89 -16.69
CA GLY A 255 -16.61 -5.22 -16.26
C GLY A 255 -15.65 -5.90 -15.29
N LEU A 256 -15.18 -5.21 -14.24
CA LEU A 256 -14.28 -5.81 -13.23
C LEU A 256 -14.48 -5.26 -11.80
N LEU A 257 -15.72 -4.96 -11.39
CA LEU A 257 -16.01 -4.62 -9.99
C LEU A 257 -17.39 -5.11 -9.56
N ARG A 258 -17.58 -6.43 -9.45
CA ARG A 258 -18.57 -7.02 -8.52
C ARG A 258 -18.37 -8.53 -8.32
N GLN A 259 -17.32 -8.90 -7.61
CA GLN A 259 -17.30 -10.18 -6.92
C GLN A 259 -16.46 -10.03 -5.65
N MET A 260 -16.95 -10.61 -4.55
CA MET A 260 -16.43 -10.54 -3.18
C MET A 260 -17.03 -9.40 -2.32
N GLY A 261 -18.28 -9.61 -1.91
CA GLY A 261 -18.96 -8.78 -0.92
C GLY A 261 -20.33 -9.35 -0.57
N GLY A 262 -20.36 -10.53 0.04
CA GLY A 262 -21.60 -11.20 0.46
C GLY A 262 -21.41 -11.91 1.79
N SER A 263 -21.73 -11.21 2.88
CA SER A 263 -22.06 -11.81 4.17
C SER A 263 -23.58 -11.77 4.32
N PRO A 264 -24.20 -12.82 4.87
CA PRO A 264 -25.31 -12.56 5.77
C PRO A 264 -25.22 -13.31 7.10
N VAL A 265 -25.83 -12.64 8.06
CA VAL A 265 -25.91 -12.85 9.50
C VAL A 265 -27.00 -13.89 9.89
N MET A 266 -26.69 -14.65 10.95
CA MET A 266 -27.54 -15.32 11.97
C MET A 266 -28.67 -16.29 11.59
N GLY A 267 -28.59 -17.51 12.16
CA GLY A 267 -29.74 -18.37 12.44
C GLY A 267 -29.37 -19.59 13.31
N ARG A 268 -29.70 -19.52 14.61
CA ARG A 268 -29.51 -20.55 15.66
C ARG A 268 -30.07 -21.94 15.31
N ARG A 269 -29.38 -23.03 15.71
CA ARG A 269 -29.81 -23.96 16.79
C ARG A 269 -28.79 -25.09 17.03
N ALA A 270 -28.72 -25.52 18.29
CA ALA A 270 -27.86 -26.55 18.83
C ALA A 270 -28.35 -27.98 18.54
N ALA A 271 -27.42 -28.92 18.42
CA ALA A 271 -27.61 -30.32 18.81
C ALA A 271 -26.26 -30.98 19.14
N ARG A 272 -26.29 -31.88 20.11
CA ARG A 272 -25.19 -32.53 20.83
C ARG A 272 -24.62 -33.77 20.09
N SER A 273 -23.37 -34.10 20.49
CA SER A 273 -22.79 -35.42 20.82
C SER A 273 -22.66 -36.53 19.75
N GLN A 274 -21.41 -36.98 19.55
CA GLN A 274 -20.85 -38.36 19.73
C GLN A 274 -19.53 -38.41 18.89
N SER A 275 -18.33 -38.57 19.43
CA SER A 275 -17.71 -39.78 20.01
C SER A 275 -17.90 -41.04 19.16
N GLN A 276 -16.91 -41.38 18.32
CA GLN A 276 -16.10 -42.60 18.45
C GLN A 276 -15.16 -42.81 17.26
N ASN A 277 -13.96 -43.29 17.62
CA ASN A 277 -12.90 -43.95 16.84
C ASN A 277 -12.00 -43.11 15.93
#